data_AF-A0A959HUF6-F1
#
_entry.id   AF-A0A959HUF6-F1
#
_cell.length_a   1.000
_cell.length_b   1.000
_cell.length_c   1.000
_cell.angle_alpha   90.00
_cell.angle_beta   90.00
_cell.angle_gamma   90.00
#
_symmetry.space_group_name_H-M   'P 1'
#
loop_
_entity.id
_entity.type
_entity.pdbx_description
1 polymer ?
#
loop_
_entity_poly.entity_id
_entity_poly.type
_entity_poly.pdbx_seq_one_letter_code
_entity_poly.pdbx_strand_id
1 'polypeptide(L)'
;HTGMDMIWPIGLAMRGLTSTDDKEIRSCIVQLMNTHGGTGFMHESFHKDDASHFTRKWFAWANTLFGEFLWKTFKQKPYLLDQID
;
A
#
# COMPACT_ATOMS: atom_id res chain seq x y z
N HIS A 1 16.04 5.80 7.98
CA HIS A 1 15.19 5.71 9.19
C HIS A 1 14.96 4.25 9.59
N THR A 2 14.48 3.39 8.69
CA THR A 2 14.21 1.96 8.96
C THR A 2 15.33 1.00 8.54
N GLY A 3 16.39 1.49 7.89
CA GLY A 3 17.51 0.67 7.40
C GLY A 3 17.44 0.40 5.89
N MET A 4 18.41 -0.36 5.38
CA MET A 4 18.42 -0.83 3.99
C MET A 4 17.33 -1.91 3.80
N ASP A 5 16.85 -2.08 2.57
CA ASP A 5 15.86 -3.11 2.17
C ASP A 5 14.45 -3.00 2.77
N MET A 6 14.19 -1.98 3.59
CA MET A 6 12.88 -1.73 4.20
C MET A 6 12.05 -0.76 3.35
N ILE A 7 11.00 -1.27 2.73
CA ILE A 7 10.07 -0.53 1.87
C ILE A 7 8.95 0.08 2.71
N TRP A 8 8.54 1.30 2.41
CA TRP A 8 7.50 2.04 3.15
C TRP A 8 6.16 2.00 2.42
N PRO A 9 5.08 1.48 3.03
CA PRO A 9 3.73 1.49 2.46
C PRO A 9 3.25 2.89 2.03
N ILE A 10 3.59 3.93 2.80
CA ILE A 10 3.25 5.32 2.45
C ILE A 10 3.84 5.71 1.09
N GLY A 11 5.06 5.26 0.77
CA GLY A 11 5.68 5.54 -0.52
C GLY A 11 4.94 4.90 -1.70
N LEU A 12 4.45 3.66 -1.53
CA LEU A 12 3.63 2.97 -2.53
C LEU A 12 2.25 3.62 -2.68
N ALA A 13 1.61 4.00 -1.57
CA ALA A 13 0.34 4.71 -1.60
C ALA A 13 0.46 6.06 -2.31
N MET A 14 1.51 6.83 -2.00
CA MET A 14 1.79 8.10 -2.68
C MET A 14 2.04 7.91 -4.18
N ARG A 15 2.83 6.90 -4.57
CA ARG A 15 3.07 6.56 -5.98
C ARG A 15 1.74 6.35 -6.71
N GLY A 16 0.86 5.52 -6.16
CA GLY A 16 -0.47 5.28 -6.73
C GLY A 16 -1.36 6.53 -6.76
N LEU A 17 -1.38 7.33 -5.69
CA LEU A 17 -2.17 8.55 -5.59
C LEU A 17 -1.79 9.62 -6.61
N THR A 18 -0.52 9.66 -7.02
CA THR A 18 0.04 10.62 -7.99
C THR A 18 0.18 10.08 -9.40
N SER A 19 -0.12 8.80 -9.62
CA SER A 19 -0.02 8.18 -10.94
C SER A 19 -1.20 8.55 -11.84
N THR A 20 -0.95 8.55 -13.15
CA THR A 20 -1.96 8.63 -14.20
C THR A 20 -2.09 7.33 -14.99
N ASP A 21 -1.24 6.33 -14.73
CA ASP A 21 -1.28 5.01 -15.36
C ASP A 21 -2.08 4.03 -14.50
N ASP A 22 -3.18 3.54 -15.05
CA ASP A 22 -4.06 2.55 -14.43
C ASP A 22 -3.33 1.29 -13.98
N LYS A 23 -2.31 0.85 -14.74
CA LYS A 23 -1.52 -0.33 -14.39
C LYS A 23 -0.65 -0.08 -13.16
N GLU A 24 -0.06 1.11 -13.05
CA GLU A 24 0.75 1.48 -11.89
C GLU A 24 -0.11 1.65 -10.65
N ILE A 25 -1.28 2.31 -10.76
CA ILE A 25 -2.25 2.45 -9.68
C ILE A 25 -2.62 1.07 -9.14
N ARG A 26 -3.05 0.17 -10.02
CA ARG A 26 -3.45 -1.19 -9.64
C ARG A 26 -2.29 -1.97 -9.02
N SER A 27 -1.10 -1.88 -9.60
CA SER A 27 0.09 -2.53 -9.06
C SER A 27 0.42 -2.06 -7.64
N CYS A 28 0.29 -0.77 -7.34
CA CYS A 28 0.51 -0.25 -6.00
C CYS A 28 -0.51 -0.79 -4.99
N ILE A 29 -1.80 -0.87 -5.38
CA ILE A 29 -2.86 -1.44 -4.52
C ILE A 29 -2.56 -2.91 -4.21
N VAL A 30 -2.30 -3.71 -5.25
CA VAL A 30 -2.01 -5.15 -5.10
C VAL A 30 -0.76 -5.38 -4.26
N GLN A 31 0.29 -4.58 -4.44
CA GLN A 31 1.49 -4.67 -3.60
C GLN A 31 1.16 -4.41 -2.14
N LEU A 32 0.42 -3.34 -1.81
CA LEU A 32 0.04 -3.03 -0.44
C LEU A 32 -0.83 -4.13 0.20
N MET A 33 -1.70 -4.77 -0.58
CA MET A 33 -2.49 -5.91 -0.13
C MET A 33 -1.63 -7.15 0.13
N ASN A 34 -0.58 -7.38 -0.64
CA ASN A 34 0.28 -8.56 -0.48
C ASN A 34 1.41 -8.38 0.55
N THR A 35 1.64 -7.17 1.07
CA THR A 35 2.77 -6.86 1.95
C THR A 35 2.38 -6.42 3.36
N HIS A 36 1.15 -6.68 3.80
CA HIS A 36 0.69 -6.38 5.16
C HIS A 36 1.06 -7.46 6.21
N GLY A 37 1.91 -8.43 5.87
CA GLY A 37 2.40 -9.47 6.79
C GLY A 37 1.30 -10.30 7.47
N GLY A 38 0.15 -10.51 6.80
CA GLY A 38 -1.01 -11.22 7.37
C GLY A 38 -1.84 -10.44 8.40
N THR A 39 -1.53 -9.16 8.66
CA THR A 39 -2.18 -8.39 9.73
C THR A 39 -3.44 -7.62 9.31
N GLY A 40 -3.61 -7.34 8.01
CA GLY A 40 -4.66 -6.44 7.51
C GLY A 40 -4.41 -4.95 7.79
N PHE A 41 -3.28 -4.57 8.40
CA PHE A 41 -2.90 -3.19 8.65
C PHE A 41 -1.66 -2.78 7.86
N MET A 42 -1.53 -1.48 7.58
CA MET A 42 -0.31 -0.93 7.02
C MET A 42 0.74 -0.71 8.11
N HIS A 43 1.97 -1.00 7.76
CA HIS A 43 3.15 -0.86 8.61
C HIS A 43 3.94 0.40 8.25
N GLU A 44 4.92 0.77 9.08
CA GLU A 44 5.84 1.85 8.71
C GLU A 44 6.79 1.41 7.60
N SER A 45 7.29 0.18 7.71
CA SER A 45 8.05 -0.46 6.65
C SER A 45 7.93 -1.98 6.69
N PHE A 46 8.21 -2.64 5.58
CA PHE A 46 8.34 -4.10 5.45
C PHE A 46 9.60 -4.46 4.67
N HIS A 47 10.21 -5.61 4.94
CA HIS A 47 11.40 -6.05 4.22
C HIS A 47 11.06 -6.48 2.79
N LYS A 48 11.86 -6.07 1.80
CA LYS A 48 11.59 -6.31 0.37
C LYS A 48 11.37 -7.78 0.00
N ASP A 49 12.07 -8.69 0.67
CA ASP A 49 12.04 -10.13 0.39
C ASP A 49 11.07 -10.92 1.30
N ASP A 50 10.62 -10.32 2.42
CA ASP A 50 9.71 -10.97 3.37
C ASP A 50 8.90 -9.95 4.16
N ALA A 51 7.64 -9.76 3.76
CA ALA A 51 6.77 -8.77 4.36
C ALA A 51 6.31 -9.10 5.79
N SER A 52 6.56 -10.31 6.30
CA SER A 52 6.33 -10.63 7.71
C SER A 52 7.33 -9.93 8.65
N HIS A 53 8.48 -9.52 8.10
CA HIS A 53 9.44 -8.64 8.76
C HIS A 53 9.07 -7.17 8.52
N PHE A 54 8.25 -6.63 9.42
CA PHE A 54 7.78 -5.26 9.33
C PHE A 54 8.02 -4.46 10.63
N THR A 55 8.01 -3.13 10.52
CA THR A 55 8.11 -2.21 11.66
C THR A 55 6.76 -1.56 11.94
N ARG A 56 6.46 -1.34 13.24
CA ARG A 56 5.22 -0.75 13.75
C ARG A 56 3.95 -1.49 13.33
N LYS A 57 3.51 -2.39 14.22
CA LYS A 57 2.25 -3.16 14.08
C LYS A 57 1.01 -2.28 13.91
N TRP A 58 1.01 -1.08 14.50
CA TRP A 58 -0.08 -0.14 14.40
C TRP A 58 0.44 1.25 14.02
N PHE A 59 0.13 1.69 12.81
CA PHE A 59 0.51 3.00 12.32
C PHE A 59 -0.66 3.70 11.63
N ALA A 60 -1.38 4.49 12.42
CA ALA A 60 -2.63 5.14 11.99
C ALA A 60 -2.46 5.97 10.71
N TRP A 61 -1.35 6.70 10.55
CA TRP A 61 -1.13 7.51 9.34
C TRP A 61 -1.03 6.64 8.07
N ALA A 62 -0.25 5.56 8.10
CA ALA A 62 -0.14 4.64 6.96
C ALA A 62 -1.50 4.00 6.64
N ASN A 63 -2.28 3.62 7.66
CA ASN A 63 -3.64 3.09 7.50
C ASN A 63 -4.56 4.10 6.83
N THR A 64 -4.60 5.34 7.32
CA THR A 64 -5.45 6.40 6.76
C THR A 64 -5.08 6.70 5.31
N LEU A 65 -3.78 6.76 4.99
CA LEU A 65 -3.35 7.05 3.62
C LEU A 65 -3.72 5.93 2.65
N PHE A 66 -3.63 4.67 3.07
CA PHE A 66 -4.11 3.55 2.27
C PHE A 66 -5.63 3.62 2.05
N GLY A 67 -6.40 3.96 3.09
CA GLY A 67 -7.83 4.21 2.98
C GLY A 67 -8.17 5.35 2.03
N GLU A 68 -7.44 6.47 2.09
CA GLU A 68 -7.58 7.60 1.16
C GLU A 68 -7.30 7.18 -0.28
N PHE A 69 -6.24 6.40 -0.49
CA PHE A 69 -5.87 5.89 -1.81
C PHE A 69 -6.96 5.00 -2.41
N LEU A 70 -7.50 4.05 -1.63
CA LEU A 70 -8.61 3.22 -2.08
C LEU A 70 -9.88 4.04 -2.32
N TRP A 71 -10.19 5.00 -1.45
CA TRP A 71 -11.36 5.86 -1.59
C TRP A 71 -11.31 6.72 -2.86
N LYS A 72 -10.15 7.34 -3.15
CA LYS A 72 -9.95 8.10 -4.39
C LYS A 72 -10.10 7.19 -5.61
N THR A 73 -9.49 6.00 -5.57
CA THR A 73 -9.59 5.01 -6.65
C THR A 73 -11.04 4.59 -6.87
N PHE A 74 -11.78 4.28 -5.81
CA PHE A 74 -13.20 3.93 -5.89
C PHE A 74 -14.05 5.06 -6.51
N LYS A 75 -13.78 6.31 -6.16
CA LYS A 75 -14.52 7.47 -6.69
C LYS A 75 -14.22 7.78 -8.16
N GLN A 76 -12.99 7.57 -8.60
CA GLN A 76 -12.52 8.05 -9.90
C GLN A 76 -12.34 6.93 -10.93
N LYS A 77 -11.95 5.73 -10.48
CA LYS A 77 -11.58 4.57 -11.30
C LYS A 77 -12.03 3.26 -10.63
N PRO A 78 -13.33 3.08 -10.34
CA PRO A 78 -13.84 1.91 -9.59
C PRO A 78 -13.49 0.58 -10.28
N TYR A 79 -13.44 0.55 -11.61
CA TYR A 79 -13.06 -0.62 -12.41
C TYR A 79 -11.68 -1.20 -12.08
N LEU A 80 -10.80 -0.43 -11.43
CA LEU A 80 -9.50 -0.93 -10.96
C LEU A 80 -9.59 -1.80 -9.71
N LEU A 81 -10.71 -1.73 -8.97
CA LEU A 81 -10.97 -2.48 -7.74
C LEU A 81 -11.81 -3.74 -7.98
N ASP A 82 -12.63 -3.78 -9.04
CA ASP A 82 -13.60 -4.85 -9.31
C ASP A 82 -12.99 -6.22 -9.62
N GLN A 83 -11.67 -6.31 -9.77
CA GLN A 83 -10.94 -7.54 -10.16
C GLN A 83 -9.79 -7.86 -9.19
N ILE A 84 -9.83 -7.33 -7.98
CA ILE A 84 -8.82 -7.64 -6.98
C ILE A 84 -9.38 -8.79 -6.14
N ASP A 85 -8.97 -10.01 -6.50
CA ASP A 85 -9.26 -11.25 -5.76
C ASP A 85 -8.51 -11.30 -4.42
#